data_AF-A0A9E0URJ7-F1
#
_entry.id   AF-A0A9E0URJ7-F1
#
_cell.length_a   1.000
_cell.length_b   1.000
_cell.length_c   1.000
_cell.angle_alpha   90.00
_cell.angle_beta   90.00
_cell.angle_gamma   90.00
#
_symmetry.space_group_name_H-M   'P 1'
#
loop_
_entity.id
_entity.type
_entity.pdbx_description
1 polymer ?
#
loop_
_entity_poly.entity_id
_entity_poly.type
_entity_poly.pdbx_seq_one_letter_code
_entity_poly.pdbx_strand_id
1 'polypeptide(L)'
;WKIGKSYSDFKEQIESRGFKRVGSSETTDEAYDGILAYNTYFISDDALTLLSIEFTLPESTDEITTHLISMAKFGGDNVEIFLTRNANRPIGLFAPQEYSYLNLPMQHDTFKLLDIHKARIKEAAGKLIAIDSDALEFVRKMENDWQNANIEYGILNNKRDVDELGILTSEGKYRLWIESLLLTYFGYAPKC
;
A
#
# COMPACT_ATOMS: atom_id res chain seq x y z
N TRP A 1 18.93 10.99 -17.44
CA TRP A 1 18.52 11.33 -16.07
C TRP A 1 18.23 12.82 -15.96
N LYS A 2 17.05 13.26 -16.43
CA LYS A 2 16.53 14.56 -16.00
C LYS A 2 15.88 14.30 -14.65
N ILE A 3 16.49 14.79 -13.59
CA ILE A 3 15.84 14.87 -12.29
C ILE A 3 14.66 15.83 -12.51
N GLY A 4 13.44 15.30 -12.69
CA GLY A 4 12.23 16.06 -12.39
C GLY A 4 12.32 16.60 -10.97
N LYS A 5 11.56 17.65 -10.60
CA LYS A 5 11.60 18.34 -9.28
C LYS A 5 12.29 17.49 -8.21
N SER A 6 13.46 17.94 -7.75
CA SER A 6 14.37 17.12 -6.94
C SER A 6 13.60 16.32 -5.90
N TYR A 7 13.80 15.00 -5.83
CA TYR A 7 13.20 14.18 -4.77
C TYR A 7 13.54 14.73 -3.38
N SER A 8 14.60 15.52 -3.24
CA SER A 8 14.89 16.34 -2.06
C SER A 8 13.77 17.33 -1.73
N ASP A 9 13.26 18.10 -2.70
CA ASP A 9 12.16 19.06 -2.49
C ASP A 9 10.87 18.34 -2.06
N PHE A 10 10.62 17.15 -2.62
CA PHE A 10 9.46 16.34 -2.26
C PHE A 10 9.59 15.79 -0.83
N LYS A 11 10.78 15.29 -0.48
CA LYS A 11 11.11 14.88 0.87
C LYS A 11 10.95 16.04 1.86
N GLU A 12 11.49 17.22 1.55
CA GLU A 12 11.35 18.41 2.41
C GLU A 12 9.89 18.80 2.61
N GLN A 13 9.04 18.66 1.59
CA GLN A 13 7.60 18.89 1.71
C GLN A 13 6.89 17.85 2.58
N ILE A 14 7.35 16.60 2.60
CA ILE A 14 6.87 15.56 3.52
C ILE A 14 7.28 15.94 4.95
N GLU A 15 8.56 16.26 5.16
CA GLU A 15 9.10 16.62 6.47
C GLU A 15 8.46 17.90 7.04
N SER A 16 8.20 18.91 6.19
CA SER A 16 7.52 20.14 6.60
C SER A 16 6.07 19.93 7.06
N ARG A 17 5.49 18.75 6.81
CA ARG A 17 4.14 18.36 7.24
C ARG A 17 4.15 17.48 8.50
N GLY A 18 5.29 17.39 9.19
CA GLY A 18 5.42 16.66 10.44
C GLY A 18 5.61 15.15 10.24
N PHE A 19 6.24 14.75 9.14
CA PHE A 19 6.64 13.37 8.91
C PHE A 19 8.15 13.21 9.05
N LYS A 20 8.61 12.08 9.58
CA LYS A 20 10.03 11.75 9.76
C LYS A 20 10.35 10.42 9.10
N ARG A 21 11.44 10.36 8.35
CA ARG A 21 11.89 9.12 7.72
C ARG A 21 12.26 8.08 8.78
N VAL A 22 11.70 6.88 8.67
CA VAL A 22 11.93 5.76 9.60
C VAL A 22 12.64 4.58 8.95
N GLY A 23 12.66 4.49 7.62
CA GLY A 23 13.40 3.42 6.96
C GLY A 23 13.15 3.34 5.46
N SER A 24 13.63 2.24 4.89
CA SER A 24 13.40 1.88 3.50
C SER A 24 13.47 0.36 3.33
N SER A 25 12.83 -0.16 2.29
CA SER A 25 12.90 -1.56 1.88
C SER A 25 13.01 -1.66 0.36
N GLU A 26 13.46 -2.82 -0.09
CA GLU A 26 13.46 -3.24 -1.48
C GLU A 26 12.63 -4.51 -1.57
N THR A 27 11.69 -4.54 -2.51
CA THR A 27 10.86 -5.70 -2.80
C THR A 27 11.03 -6.05 -4.26
N THR A 28 11.31 -7.31 -4.55
CA THR A 28 11.23 -7.84 -5.92
C THR A 28 9.88 -8.51 -6.08
N ASP A 29 9.10 -8.05 -7.05
CA ASP A 29 7.82 -8.66 -7.37
C ASP A 29 8.00 -9.71 -8.47
N GLU A 30 8.16 -10.96 -8.05
CA GLU A 30 8.31 -12.11 -8.95
C GLU A 30 7.05 -12.36 -9.79
N ALA A 31 5.88 -11.91 -9.33
CA ALA A 31 4.64 -12.05 -10.10
C ALA A 31 4.58 -11.09 -11.29
N TYR A 32 5.42 -10.05 -11.31
CA TYR A 32 5.53 -9.08 -12.40
C TYR A 32 6.93 -9.06 -13.01
N ASP A 33 7.47 -10.23 -13.37
CA ASP A 33 8.70 -10.33 -14.18
C ASP A 33 9.94 -9.69 -13.52
N GLY A 34 10.02 -9.73 -12.18
CA GLY A 34 11.19 -9.23 -11.45
C GLY A 34 11.23 -7.71 -11.32
N ILE A 35 10.08 -7.03 -11.41
CA ILE A 35 9.97 -5.61 -11.09
C ILE A 35 10.53 -5.34 -9.68
N LEU A 36 11.40 -4.34 -9.59
CA LEU A 36 11.98 -3.88 -8.34
C LEU A 36 11.20 -2.69 -7.81
N ALA A 37 10.74 -2.78 -6.56
CA ALA A 37 10.08 -1.71 -5.85
C ALA A 37 10.94 -1.24 -4.66
N TYR A 38 11.31 0.04 -4.67
CA TYR A 38 11.98 0.71 -3.56
C TYR A 38 10.97 1.50 -2.75
N ASN A 39 10.83 1.18 -1.48
CA ASN A 39 9.95 1.89 -0.57
C ASN A 39 10.76 2.75 0.40
N THR A 40 10.33 3.99 0.60
CA THR A 40 10.80 4.84 1.70
C THR A 40 9.65 5.15 2.63
N TYR A 41 9.86 4.90 3.92
CA TYR A 41 8.83 5.03 4.94
C TYR A 41 9.05 6.26 5.80
N PHE A 42 7.97 6.97 6.07
CA PHE A 42 7.91 8.13 6.93
C PHE A 42 6.77 7.99 7.93
N ILE A 43 7.00 8.31 9.20
CA ILE A 43 5.97 8.30 10.23
C ILE A 43 5.62 9.74 10.63
N SER A 44 4.35 10.03 10.88
CA SER A 44 3.93 11.33 11.41
C SER A 44 4.47 11.55 12.84
N ASP A 45 4.59 12.81 13.26
CA ASP A 45 5.13 13.20 14.57
C ASP A 45 4.33 12.64 15.76
N ASP A 46 3.03 12.40 15.55
CA ASP A 46 2.12 11.77 16.52
C ASP A 46 2.10 10.23 16.43
N ALA A 47 2.88 9.65 15.52
CA ALA A 47 2.94 8.22 15.20
C ALA A 47 1.60 7.61 14.73
N LEU A 48 0.64 8.43 14.30
CA LEU A 48 -0.70 7.95 13.92
C LEU A 48 -0.82 7.60 12.43
N THR A 49 0.10 8.08 11.58
CA THR A 49 0.09 7.85 10.14
C THR A 49 1.48 7.43 9.65
N LEU A 50 1.55 6.28 9.00
CA LEU A 50 2.70 5.84 8.23
C LEU A 50 2.47 6.15 6.75
N LEU A 51 3.43 6.83 6.14
CA LEU A 51 3.48 7.17 4.73
C LEU A 51 4.60 6.32 4.09
N SER A 52 4.26 5.49 3.10
CA SER A 52 5.23 4.87 2.21
C SER A 52 5.21 5.57 0.85
N ILE A 53 6.41 5.86 0.34
CA ILE A 53 6.65 6.32 -1.01
C ILE A 53 7.38 5.20 -1.75
N GLU A 54 6.73 4.65 -2.76
CA GLU A 54 7.24 3.54 -3.55
C GLU A 54 7.66 4.01 -4.95
N PHE A 55 8.82 3.51 -5.37
CA PHE A 55 9.41 3.70 -6.70
C PHE A 55 9.58 2.35 -7.37
N THR A 56 9.01 2.17 -8.56
CA THR A 56 9.06 0.92 -9.33
C THR A 56 10.08 1.02 -10.47
N LEU A 57 10.84 -0.04 -10.76
CA LEU A 57 11.88 -0.12 -11.82
C LEU A 57 11.71 -1.44 -12.63
N PRO A 58 12.12 -1.53 -13.92
CA PRO A 58 12.91 -0.59 -14.73
C PRO A 58 12.07 0.49 -15.42
N GLU A 59 10.74 0.41 -15.32
CA GLU A 59 9.86 1.49 -15.75
C GLU A 59 10.11 2.70 -14.84
N SER A 60 10.99 3.57 -15.31
CA SER A 60 11.04 4.98 -14.95
C SER A 60 9.77 5.68 -15.41
N THR A 61 8.59 5.15 -15.12
CA THR A 61 7.43 6.01 -15.07
C THR A 61 7.71 6.97 -13.92
N ASP A 62 7.49 8.26 -14.12
CA ASP A 62 7.53 9.26 -13.04
C ASP A 62 6.44 9.01 -11.97
N GLU A 63 5.94 7.78 -11.88
CA GLU A 63 4.78 7.37 -11.11
C GLU A 63 5.23 6.96 -9.71
N ILE A 64 5.05 7.90 -8.80
CA ILE A 64 5.24 7.68 -7.38
C ILE A 64 3.95 7.05 -6.84
N THR A 65 4.07 5.83 -6.31
CA THR A 65 2.96 5.23 -5.56
C THR A 65 3.08 5.64 -4.10
N THR A 66 2.03 6.28 -3.60
CA THR A 66 1.87 6.69 -2.21
C THR A 66 0.98 5.69 -1.49
N HIS A 67 1.40 5.25 -0.31
CA HIS A 67 0.60 4.47 0.61
C HIS A 67 0.51 5.21 1.94
N LEU A 68 -0.70 5.36 2.45
CA LEU A 68 -0.99 5.99 3.73
C LEU A 68 -1.70 4.97 4.62
N ILE A 69 -1.12 4.74 5.80
CA ILE A 69 -1.57 3.71 6.73
C ILE A 69 -1.80 4.33 8.10
N SER A 70 -2.96 4.05 8.68
CA SER A 70 -3.31 4.43 10.06
C SER A 70 -4.07 3.30 10.73
N MET A 71 -3.95 3.23 12.05
CA MET A 71 -4.69 2.27 12.87
C MET A 71 -5.73 3.00 13.71
N ALA A 72 -6.97 2.52 13.68
CA ALA A 72 -8.03 3.03 14.55
C ALA A 72 -8.63 1.89 15.37
N LYS A 73 -8.74 2.11 16.68
CA LYS A 73 -9.44 1.22 17.61
C LYS A 73 -10.91 1.63 17.69
N PHE A 74 -11.78 0.65 17.51
CA PHE A 74 -13.21 0.74 17.74
C PHE A 74 -13.55 -0.02 19.02
N GLY A 75 -14.66 0.33 19.70
CA GLY A 75 -15.00 -0.20 21.02
C GLY A 75 -14.75 -1.70 21.19
N GLY A 76 -14.28 -2.12 22.37
CA GLY A 76 -13.75 -3.47 22.59
C GLY A 76 -12.26 -3.56 22.23
N ASP A 77 -11.84 -4.66 21.61
CA ASP A 77 -10.45 -4.89 21.15
C ASP A 77 -10.30 -4.88 19.62
N ASN A 78 -11.32 -4.42 18.90
CA ASN A 78 -11.30 -4.36 17.45
C ASN A 78 -10.42 -3.21 16.96
N VAL A 79 -9.43 -3.54 16.13
CA VAL A 79 -8.56 -2.58 15.46
C VAL A 79 -8.78 -2.71 13.96
N GLU A 80 -9.08 -1.59 13.31
CA GLU A 80 -9.15 -1.49 11.85
C GLU A 80 -7.92 -0.76 11.33
N ILE A 81 -7.35 -1.27 10.23
CA ILE A 81 -6.20 -0.67 9.55
C ILE A 81 -6.70 0.05 8.30
N PHE A 82 -6.59 1.37 8.31
CA PHE A 82 -6.90 2.19 7.15
C PHE A 82 -5.72 2.20 6.21
N LEU A 83 -5.91 1.72 4.97
CA LEU A 83 -4.93 1.82 3.89
C LEU A 83 -5.54 2.66 2.75
N THR A 84 -4.94 3.82 2.46
CA THR A 84 -5.23 4.62 1.27
C THR A 84 -4.01 4.60 0.36
N ARG A 85 -4.17 4.23 -0.92
CA ARG A 85 -3.09 4.32 -1.90
C ARG A 85 -3.58 4.88 -3.25
N ASN A 86 -2.64 5.14 -4.15
CA ASN A 86 -2.91 5.61 -5.52
C ASN A 86 -2.21 4.74 -6.58
N ALA A 87 -2.15 3.43 -6.35
CA ALA A 87 -1.46 2.55 -7.28
C ALA A 87 -2.25 2.34 -8.55
N ASN A 88 -1.58 2.59 -9.67
CA ASN A 88 -2.10 2.36 -11.01
C ASN A 88 -1.71 0.98 -11.57
N ARG A 89 -1.23 0.09 -10.71
CA ARG A 89 -1.01 -1.31 -11.02
C ARG A 89 -1.97 -2.18 -10.23
N PRO A 90 -2.40 -3.32 -10.81
CA PRO A 90 -3.28 -4.22 -10.10
C PRO A 90 -2.57 -4.80 -8.88
N ILE A 91 -3.35 -5.11 -7.84
CA ILE A 91 -2.83 -5.82 -6.67
C ILE A 91 -3.07 -7.31 -6.82
N GLY A 92 -4.20 -7.69 -7.41
CA GLY A 92 -4.59 -9.09 -7.57
C GLY A 92 -4.98 -9.78 -6.26
N LEU A 93 -5.11 -9.03 -5.16
CA LEU A 93 -5.40 -9.54 -3.81
C LEU A 93 -6.66 -8.89 -3.23
N PHE A 94 -7.28 -9.57 -2.27
CA PHE A 94 -8.27 -8.99 -1.37
C PHE A 94 -7.60 -8.40 -0.14
N ALA A 95 -8.17 -7.31 0.36
CA ALA A 95 -7.78 -6.75 1.64
C ALA A 95 -8.29 -7.71 2.75
N PRO A 96 -7.49 -7.99 3.80
CA PRO A 96 -7.99 -8.75 4.94
C PRO A 96 -9.15 -8.02 5.62
N GLN A 97 -9.99 -8.75 6.35
CA GLN A 97 -11.26 -8.23 6.88
C GLN A 97 -11.09 -6.99 7.78
N GLU A 98 -9.99 -6.91 8.52
CA GLU A 98 -9.64 -5.80 9.41
C GLU A 98 -9.07 -4.57 8.67
N TYR A 99 -9.00 -4.59 7.33
CA TYR A 99 -8.45 -3.49 6.53
C TYR A 99 -9.53 -2.66 5.85
N SER A 100 -9.56 -1.37 6.19
CA SER A 100 -10.28 -0.34 5.43
C SER A 100 -9.47 0.06 4.20
N TYR A 101 -9.66 -0.65 3.09
CA TYR A 101 -8.86 -0.44 1.88
C TYR A 101 -9.50 0.58 0.91
N LEU A 102 -8.69 1.53 0.42
CA LEU A 102 -9.06 2.41 -0.69
C LEU A 102 -7.87 2.61 -1.63
N ASN A 103 -8.10 2.41 -2.92
CA ASN A 103 -7.17 2.80 -3.97
C ASN A 103 -7.79 3.85 -4.87
N LEU A 104 -7.03 4.92 -5.13
CA LEU A 104 -7.40 6.03 -6.00
C LEU A 104 -6.32 6.20 -7.08
N PRO A 105 -6.29 5.36 -8.13
CA PRO A 105 -5.22 5.32 -9.13
C PRO A 105 -4.95 6.67 -9.80
N MET A 106 -6.00 7.48 -9.99
CA MET A 106 -5.92 8.79 -10.66
C MET A 106 -5.55 9.96 -9.72
N GLN A 107 -5.35 9.71 -8.42
CA GLN A 107 -4.92 10.74 -7.46
C GLN A 107 -3.40 10.70 -7.28
N HIS A 108 -2.68 11.36 -8.19
CA HIS A 108 -1.20 11.39 -8.14
C HIS A 108 -0.63 12.42 -7.15
N ASP A 109 -1.47 13.31 -6.59
CA ASP A 109 -1.04 14.26 -5.57
C ASP A 109 -1.04 13.60 -4.18
N THR A 110 0.16 13.27 -3.68
CA THR A 110 0.38 12.67 -2.36
C THR A 110 -0.30 13.45 -1.23
N PHE A 111 -0.32 14.79 -1.29
CA PHE A 111 -0.89 15.59 -0.22
C PHE A 111 -2.41 15.64 -0.27
N LYS A 112 -3.01 15.63 -1.47
CA LYS A 112 -4.45 15.39 -1.59
C LYS A 112 -4.84 14.00 -1.12
N LEU A 113 -4.01 12.99 -1.40
CA LEU A 113 -4.23 11.63 -0.90
C LEU A 113 -4.18 11.57 0.64
N LEU A 114 -3.27 12.32 1.26
CA LEU A 114 -3.19 12.50 2.70
C LEU A 114 -4.46 13.14 3.27
N ASP A 115 -4.97 14.20 2.64
CA ASP A 115 -6.21 14.85 3.06
C ASP A 115 -7.41 13.89 2.97
N ILE A 116 -7.50 13.11 1.89
CA ILE A 116 -8.53 12.07 1.73
C ILE A 116 -8.40 11.00 2.83
N HIS A 117 -7.18 10.53 3.11
CA HIS A 117 -6.93 9.54 4.16
C HIS A 117 -7.36 10.06 5.53
N LYS A 118 -6.99 11.29 5.89
CA LYS A 118 -7.43 11.94 7.13
C LYS A 118 -8.94 12.08 7.22
N ALA A 119 -9.61 12.41 6.10
CA ALA A 119 -11.06 12.49 6.05
C ALA A 119 -11.73 11.14 6.31
N ARG A 120 -11.24 10.05 5.69
CA ARG A 120 -11.74 8.68 5.90
C ARG A 120 -11.67 8.26 7.37
N ILE A 121 -10.52 8.48 8.00
CA ILE A 121 -10.32 8.13 9.42
C ILE A 121 -11.25 8.93 10.31
N LYS A 122 -11.38 10.23 10.05
CA LYS A 122 -12.25 11.12 10.82
C LYS A 122 -13.71 10.70 10.71
N GLU A 123 -14.16 10.31 9.52
CA GLU A 123 -15.52 9.83 9.26
C GLU A 123 -15.82 8.52 10.00
N ALA A 124 -14.84 7.62 10.09
CA ALA A 124 -15.01 6.36 10.80
C ALA A 124 -15.24 6.54 12.31
N ALA A 125 -14.84 7.67 12.90
CA ALA A 125 -15.04 8.00 14.32
C ALA A 125 -14.38 7.01 15.32
N GLY A 126 -13.42 6.21 14.87
CA GLY A 126 -12.57 5.38 15.74
C GLY A 126 -11.51 6.20 16.48
N LYS A 127 -10.98 5.66 17.58
CA LYS A 127 -9.83 6.26 18.29
C LYS A 127 -8.55 5.84 17.59
N LEU A 128 -7.86 6.78 16.95
CA LEU A 128 -6.53 6.51 16.40
C LEU A 128 -5.57 5.98 17.48
N ILE A 129 -4.80 4.96 17.11
CA ILE A 129 -3.75 4.39 17.94
C ILE A 129 -2.41 4.51 17.21
N ALA A 130 -1.35 4.73 17.99
CA ALA A 130 -0.02 4.88 17.45
C ALA A 130 0.47 3.57 16.82
N ILE A 131 1.14 3.71 15.68
CA ILE A 131 1.93 2.64 15.08
C ILE A 131 3.19 2.50 15.94
N ASP A 132 3.51 1.28 16.37
CA ASP A 132 4.62 1.02 17.30
C ASP A 132 5.97 1.51 16.73
N SER A 133 6.94 1.64 17.63
CA SER A 133 8.28 2.18 17.46
C SER A 133 9.14 1.54 16.36
N ASP A 134 8.81 0.33 15.87
CA ASP A 134 9.36 -0.21 14.62
C ASP A 134 8.30 -0.24 13.50
N ALA A 135 8.24 0.86 12.74
CA ALA A 135 7.38 0.98 11.57
C ALA A 135 7.69 -0.06 10.48
N LEU A 136 8.93 -0.56 10.38
CA LEU A 136 9.29 -1.58 9.39
C LEU A 136 8.79 -2.96 9.82
N GLU A 137 8.86 -3.28 11.11
CA GLU A 137 8.22 -4.49 11.64
C GLU A 137 6.71 -4.46 11.42
N PHE A 138 6.07 -3.31 11.65
CA PHE A 138 4.65 -3.13 11.36
C PHE A 138 4.32 -3.39 9.88
N VAL A 139 5.11 -2.85 8.94
CA VAL A 139 4.91 -3.09 7.51
C VAL A 139 5.09 -4.56 7.15
N ARG A 140 6.14 -5.22 7.67
CA ARG A 140 6.33 -6.67 7.45
C ARG A 140 5.18 -7.49 7.99
N LYS A 141 4.63 -7.12 9.15
CA LYS A 141 3.43 -7.76 9.70
C LYS A 141 2.25 -7.60 8.75
N MET A 142 2.01 -6.39 8.26
CA MET A 142 0.95 -6.11 7.30
C MET A 142 1.11 -6.95 6.02
N GLU A 143 2.31 -7.03 5.44
CA GLU A 143 2.58 -7.87 4.27
C GLU A 143 2.27 -9.35 4.53
N ASN A 144 2.63 -9.86 5.70
CA ASN A 144 2.31 -11.24 6.09
C ASN A 144 0.81 -11.46 6.30
N ASP A 145 0.11 -10.51 6.94
CA ASP A 145 -1.35 -10.57 7.13
C ASP A 145 -2.06 -10.67 5.76
N TRP A 146 -1.64 -9.84 4.79
CA TRP A 146 -2.16 -9.87 3.42
C TRP A 146 -1.87 -11.19 2.71
N GLN A 147 -0.64 -11.72 2.82
CA GLN A 147 -0.30 -13.02 2.23
C GLN A 147 -1.15 -14.15 2.80
N ASN A 148 -1.26 -14.25 4.12
CA ASN A 148 -1.99 -15.32 4.79
C ASN A 148 -3.48 -15.28 4.45
N ALA A 149 -4.10 -14.08 4.53
CA ALA A 149 -5.50 -13.90 4.19
C ALA A 149 -5.80 -14.34 2.74
N ASN A 150 -4.91 -14.02 1.79
CA ASN A 150 -5.12 -14.37 0.39
C ASN A 150 -4.82 -15.83 0.06
N ILE A 151 -4.02 -16.52 0.87
CA ILE A 151 -3.95 -18.00 0.83
C ILE A 151 -5.29 -18.58 1.31
N GLU A 152 -5.83 -18.08 2.42
CA GLU A 152 -7.13 -18.53 2.96
C GLU A 152 -8.30 -18.25 2.01
N TYR A 153 -8.26 -17.12 1.30
CA TYR A 153 -9.26 -16.77 0.28
C TYR A 153 -9.10 -17.56 -1.03
N GLY A 154 -8.08 -18.41 -1.15
CA GLY A 154 -7.83 -19.21 -2.36
C GLY A 154 -7.33 -18.40 -3.55
N ILE A 155 -6.73 -17.24 -3.32
CA ILE A 155 -6.13 -16.36 -4.34
C ILE A 155 -4.66 -16.69 -4.58
N LEU A 156 -3.93 -16.98 -3.50
CA LEU A 156 -2.54 -17.38 -3.52
C LEU A 156 -2.39 -18.88 -3.29
N ASN A 157 -1.42 -19.51 -3.97
CA ASN A 157 -0.95 -20.84 -3.60
C ASN A 157 -0.12 -20.76 -2.30
N ASN A 158 -0.04 -21.87 -1.56
CA ASN A 158 0.86 -21.94 -0.42
C ASN A 158 2.31 -21.81 -0.88
N LYS A 159 3.17 -21.18 -0.05
CA LYS A 159 4.60 -20.97 -0.36
C LYS A 159 5.32 -22.24 -0.81
N ARG A 160 4.98 -23.39 -0.23
CA ARG A 160 5.57 -24.70 -0.56
C ARG A 160 5.21 -25.22 -1.96
N ASP A 161 4.14 -24.71 -2.56
CA ASP A 161 3.59 -25.19 -3.83
C ASP A 161 3.88 -24.20 -4.98
N VAL A 162 4.56 -23.07 -4.70
CA VAL A 162 4.79 -21.97 -5.66
C VAL A 162 5.67 -22.40 -6.83
N ASP A 163 6.71 -23.21 -6.59
CA ASP A 163 7.64 -23.66 -7.65
C ASP A 163 6.91 -24.50 -8.72
N GLU A 164 5.89 -25.24 -8.32
CA GLU A 164 5.13 -26.12 -9.22
C GLU A 164 3.89 -25.43 -9.82
N LEU A 165 3.15 -24.66 -9.01
CA LEU A 165 1.84 -24.11 -9.38
C LEU A 165 1.87 -22.62 -9.73
N GLY A 166 2.98 -21.95 -9.44
CA GLY A 166 3.11 -20.48 -9.46
C GLY A 166 2.51 -19.82 -8.22
N ILE A 167 2.64 -18.50 -8.13
CA ILE A 167 2.18 -17.70 -6.96
C ILE A 167 0.65 -17.66 -6.87
N LEU A 168 -0.03 -17.40 -8.00
CA LEU A 168 -1.48 -17.21 -8.05
C LEU A 168 -2.22 -18.50 -8.42
N THR A 169 -3.36 -18.73 -7.77
CA THR A 169 -4.33 -19.74 -8.20
C THR A 169 -4.99 -19.33 -9.52
N SER A 170 -5.78 -20.22 -10.13
CA SER A 170 -6.59 -19.86 -11.31
C SER A 170 -7.56 -18.70 -11.02
N GLU A 171 -8.14 -18.67 -9.82
CA GLU A 171 -9.01 -17.57 -9.37
C GLU A 171 -8.22 -16.27 -9.20
N GLY A 172 -7.04 -16.34 -8.58
CA GLY A 172 -6.14 -15.19 -8.44
C GLY A 172 -5.72 -14.60 -9.79
N LYS A 173 -5.39 -15.45 -10.77
CA LYS A 173 -5.08 -15.02 -12.16
C LYS A 173 -6.27 -14.33 -12.82
N TYR A 174 -7.48 -14.88 -12.68
CA TYR A 174 -8.69 -14.26 -13.22
C TYR A 174 -8.96 -12.89 -12.59
N ARG A 175 -8.86 -12.78 -11.26
CA ARG A 175 -9.00 -11.51 -10.55
C ARG A 175 -7.97 -10.48 -11.01
N LEU A 176 -6.70 -10.87 -11.06
CA LEU A 176 -5.62 -10.01 -11.52
C LEU A 176 -5.90 -9.47 -12.93
N TRP A 177 -6.38 -10.34 -13.82
CA TRP A 177 -6.74 -9.95 -15.19
C TRP A 177 -7.89 -8.93 -15.21
N ILE A 178 -8.97 -9.16 -14.47
CA ILE A 178 -10.10 -8.21 -14.38
C ILE A 178 -9.65 -6.86 -13.80
N GLU A 179 -8.85 -6.87 -12.74
CA GLU A 179 -8.32 -5.65 -12.14
C GLU A 179 -7.43 -4.87 -13.12
N SER A 180 -6.60 -5.59 -13.88
CA SER A 180 -5.76 -5.00 -14.94
C SER A 180 -6.61 -4.27 -15.98
N LEU A 181 -7.73 -4.87 -16.40
CA LEU A 181 -8.66 -4.25 -17.35
C LEU A 181 -9.33 -3.01 -16.74
N LEU A 182 -9.78 -3.06 -15.48
CA LEU A 182 -10.42 -1.93 -14.82
C LEU A 182 -9.49 -0.73 -14.67
N LEU A 183 -8.24 -0.98 -14.27
CA LEU A 183 -7.22 0.05 -14.14
C LEU A 183 -6.84 0.64 -15.50
N THR A 184 -6.52 -0.21 -16.48
CA THR A 184 -6.03 0.24 -17.79
C THR A 184 -7.09 1.03 -18.56
N TYR A 185 -8.35 0.61 -18.54
CA TYR A 185 -9.40 1.23 -19.36
C TYR A 185 -10.22 2.30 -18.63
N PHE A 186 -10.36 2.20 -17.30
CA PHE A 186 -11.24 3.10 -16.54
C PHE A 186 -10.52 3.88 -15.43
N GLY A 187 -9.24 3.63 -15.17
CA GLY A 187 -8.50 4.27 -14.08
C GLY A 187 -9.09 3.96 -12.70
N TYR A 188 -9.80 2.83 -12.57
CA TYR A 188 -10.52 2.44 -11.38
C TYR A 188 -9.97 1.15 -10.80
N ALA A 189 -9.77 1.14 -9.49
CA ALA A 189 -9.45 -0.05 -8.74
C ALA A 189 -10.73 -0.65 -8.13
N PRO A 190 -10.98 -1.95 -8.27
CA PRO A 190 -12.11 -2.60 -7.63
C PRO A 190 -12.02 -2.43 -6.10
N LYS A 191 -13.18 -2.30 -5.45
CA LYS A 191 -13.23 -2.39 -3.99
C LYS A 191 -12.79 -3.81 -3.60
N CYS A 192 -11.81 -3.88 -2.70
CA CYS A 192 -11.41 -5.11 -2.04
C CYS A 192 -12.48 -5.53 -1.03
#